data_AF-A0A352V677-F1
#
_entry.id   AF-A0A352V677-F1
#
_cell.length_a   1.000
_cell.length_b   1.000
_cell.length_c   1.000
_cell.angle_alpha   90.00
_cell.angle_beta   90.00
_cell.angle_gamma   90.00
#
_symmetry.space_group_name_H-M   'P 1'
#
loop_
_entity.id
_entity.type
_entity.pdbx_description
1 polymer ?
#
loop_
_entity_poly.entity_id
_entity_poly.type
_entity_poly.pdbx_seq_one_letter_code
_entity_poly.pdbx_strand_id
1 'polypeptide(L)'
;MIERANLKKNALTVLQGNWTNAVLGTVICMAISAIPSATGIGGIISLIIGGPIALGMAIYFLKLATNESPKIDNFFDGFKNFLQSFILYILQIVFICLWALLLIIPGIVKAFSYSMAFYIMADNPEITASDALKESMRITNGYKMDLFVLCLSFTGWFILCMFTFGIGYFWLLPYMQTTFAGAYKKLSAPKIIAE
;
A
#
# COMPACT_ATOMS: atom_id res chain seq x y z
N MET A 1 0.60 2.76 20.86
CA MET A 1 0.14 3.82 19.92
C MET A 1 1.20 3.98 18.84
N ILE A 2 0.81 4.04 17.57
CA ILE A 2 1.77 4.29 16.49
C ILE A 2 2.19 5.77 16.50
N GLU A 3 3.47 6.05 16.71
CA GLU A 3 4.01 7.41 16.59
C GLU A 3 4.09 7.86 15.12
N ARG A 4 3.00 8.47 14.66
CA ARG A 4 2.78 8.95 13.28
C ARG A 4 3.89 9.90 12.82
N ALA A 5 4.32 10.80 13.69
CA ALA A 5 5.36 11.78 13.39
C ALA A 5 6.69 11.11 13.06
N ASN A 6 7.06 10.09 13.85
CA ASN A 6 8.27 9.30 13.61
C ASN A 6 8.19 8.46 12.33
N LEU A 7 7.02 7.87 12.03
CA LEU A 7 6.82 7.18 10.74
C LEU A 7 7.00 8.11 9.55
N LYS A 8 6.36 9.27 9.59
CA LYS A 8 6.43 10.30 8.54
C LYS A 8 7.84 10.87 8.37
N LYS A 9 8.54 11.13 9.47
CA LYS A 9 9.93 11.60 9.45
C LYS A 9 10.85 10.54 8.85
N ASN A 10 10.73 9.29 9.30
CA ASN A 10 11.53 8.19 8.77
C ASN A 10 11.28 7.97 7.28
N ALA A 11 10.02 8.03 6.84
CA ALA A 11 9.67 7.91 5.43
C ALA A 11 10.35 8.98 4.56
N LEU A 12 10.41 10.24 5.03
CA LEU A 12 11.15 11.29 4.33
C LEU A 12 12.66 11.01 4.31
N THR A 13 13.23 10.54 5.42
CA THR A 13 14.65 10.20 5.51
C THR A 13 15.04 9.11 4.52
N VAL A 14 14.31 7.99 4.44
CA VAL A 14 14.65 6.90 3.51
C VAL A 14 14.41 7.26 2.04
N LEU A 15 13.48 8.19 1.78
CA LEU A 15 13.24 8.73 0.44
C LEU A 15 14.34 9.70 -0.01
N GLN A 16 15.07 10.35 0.90
CA GLN A 16 16.22 11.18 0.54
C GLN A 16 17.27 10.32 -0.19
N GLY A 17 17.54 10.68 -1.45
CA GLY A 17 18.41 9.91 -2.35
C GLY A 17 17.69 8.89 -3.25
N ASN A 18 16.45 8.51 -2.94
CA ASN A 18 15.65 7.55 -3.72
C ASN A 18 14.41 8.16 -4.39
N TRP A 19 14.14 9.45 -4.19
CA TRP A 19 12.98 10.16 -4.74
C TRP A 19 12.77 9.92 -6.24
N THR A 20 13.82 10.00 -7.05
CA THR A 20 13.69 9.80 -8.51
C THR A 20 13.14 8.42 -8.83
N ASN A 21 13.68 7.36 -8.23
CA ASN A 21 13.26 5.98 -8.49
C ASN A 21 11.84 5.72 -7.94
N ALA A 22 11.54 6.25 -6.75
CA ALA A 22 10.24 6.10 -6.12
C ALA A 22 9.12 6.81 -6.90
N VAL A 23 9.37 8.04 -7.35
CA VAL A 23 8.43 8.82 -8.18
C VAL A 23 8.29 8.18 -9.55
N LEU A 24 9.39 7.87 -10.23
CA LEU A 24 9.37 7.29 -11.58
C LEU A 24 8.64 5.94 -11.59
N GLY A 25 8.95 5.05 -10.66
CA GLY A 25 8.25 3.76 -10.55
C GLY A 25 6.76 3.92 -10.24
N THR A 26 6.40 4.84 -9.34
CA THR A 26 4.98 5.15 -9.05
C THR A 26 4.25 5.66 -10.28
N VAL A 27 4.86 6.59 -11.04
CA VAL A 27 4.28 7.14 -12.27
C VAL A 27 4.10 6.05 -13.33
N ILE A 28 5.08 5.16 -13.50
CA ILE A 28 4.99 4.03 -14.42
C ILE A 28 3.82 3.12 -14.02
N CYS A 29 3.70 2.76 -12.74
CA CYS A 29 2.58 1.95 -12.24
C CYS A 29 1.22 2.64 -12.45
N MET A 30 1.14 3.95 -12.26
CA MET A 30 -0.06 4.74 -12.54
C MET A 30 -0.43 4.72 -14.01
N ALA A 31 0.54 4.94 -14.91
CA ALA A 31 0.34 4.90 -16.36
C ALA A 31 -0.15 3.52 -16.82
N ILE A 32 0.50 2.45 -16.36
CA ILE A 32 0.10 1.06 -16.66
C ILE A 32 -1.34 0.79 -16.21
N SER A 33 -1.76 1.36 -15.08
CA SER A 33 -3.11 1.17 -14.54
C SER A 33 -4.17 2.03 -15.25
N ALA A 34 -3.80 3.22 -15.74
CA ALA A 34 -4.72 4.22 -16.29
C ALA A 34 -4.90 4.16 -17.82
N ILE A 35 -3.89 3.72 -18.58
CA ILE A 35 -3.99 3.64 -20.04
C ILE A 35 -5.08 2.64 -20.48
N PRO A 36 -5.17 1.43 -19.92
CA PRO A 36 -6.21 0.49 -20.31
C PRO A 36 -7.62 1.01 -20.01
N SER A 37 -7.84 1.64 -18.85
CA SER A 37 -9.18 2.07 -18.42
C SER A 37 -9.85 3.13 -19.31
N ALA A 38 -9.09 3.79 -20.20
CA ALA A 38 -9.62 4.69 -21.23
C ALA A 38 -10.26 3.95 -22.43
N THR A 39 -10.17 2.61 -22.48
CA THR A 39 -10.71 1.76 -23.55
C THR A 39 -11.86 0.88 -23.05
N GLY A 40 -12.79 0.48 -23.92
CA GLY A 40 -13.97 -0.30 -23.52
C GLY A 40 -13.67 -1.63 -22.81
N ILE A 41 -12.54 -2.27 -23.14
CA ILE A 41 -12.08 -3.51 -22.48
C ILE A 41 -11.07 -3.27 -21.35
N GLY A 42 -10.46 -2.10 -21.25
CA GLY A 42 -9.31 -1.98 -20.36
C GLY A 42 -9.64 -1.77 -18.89
N GLY A 43 -10.90 -1.56 -18.52
CA GLY A 43 -11.34 -1.75 -17.13
C GLY A 43 -11.07 -3.19 -16.62
N ILE A 44 -11.25 -4.19 -17.49
CA ILE A 44 -10.96 -5.60 -17.18
C ILE A 44 -9.45 -5.79 -17.06
N ILE A 45 -8.67 -5.19 -17.97
CA ILE A 45 -7.21 -5.26 -17.96
C ILE A 45 -6.67 -4.67 -16.65
N SER A 46 -7.13 -3.48 -16.25
CA SER A 46 -6.72 -2.81 -15.00
C SER A 46 -7.05 -3.66 -13.76
N LEU A 47 -8.16 -4.41 -13.77
CA LEU A 47 -8.53 -5.32 -12.69
C LEU A 47 -7.60 -6.53 -12.60
N ILE A 48 -7.17 -7.07 -13.75
CA ILE A 48 -6.25 -8.21 -13.84
C ILE A 48 -4.83 -7.84 -13.36
N ILE A 49 -4.32 -6.67 -13.77
CA ILE A 49 -2.94 -6.26 -13.44
C ILE A 49 -2.83 -5.51 -12.11
N GLY A 50 -3.96 -5.07 -11.53
CA GLY A 50 -3.98 -4.25 -10.31
C GLY A 50 -3.34 -4.93 -9.10
N GLY A 51 -3.56 -6.25 -8.94
CA GLY A 51 -2.94 -7.02 -7.86
C GLY A 51 -1.42 -7.09 -7.94
N PRO A 52 -0.84 -7.55 -9.07
CA PRO A 52 0.60 -7.52 -9.30
C PRO A 52 1.23 -6.13 -9.12
N ILE A 53 0.59 -5.07 -9.59
CA ILE A 53 1.07 -3.69 -9.41
C ILE A 53 1.08 -3.31 -7.92
N ALA A 54 0.00 -3.61 -7.20
CA ALA A 54 -0.08 -3.34 -5.76
C ALA A 54 0.99 -4.11 -4.98
N LEU A 55 1.23 -5.38 -5.33
CA LEU A 55 2.32 -6.17 -4.72
C LEU A 55 3.69 -5.59 -5.07
N GLY A 56 3.93 -5.18 -6.32
CA GLY A 56 5.19 -4.58 -6.75
C GLY A 56 5.49 -3.26 -6.03
N MET A 57 4.50 -2.40 -5.88
CA MET A 57 4.57 -1.20 -5.05
C MET A 57 4.92 -1.57 -3.60
N ALA A 58 4.23 -2.56 -3.03
CA ALA A 58 4.50 -3.02 -1.67
C ALA A 58 5.94 -3.54 -1.50
N ILE A 59 6.44 -4.35 -2.44
CA ILE A 59 7.83 -4.84 -2.44
C ILE A 59 8.82 -3.67 -2.47
N TYR A 60 8.66 -2.73 -3.40
CA TYR A 60 9.58 -1.60 -3.53
C TYR A 60 9.61 -0.74 -2.26
N PHE A 61 8.45 -0.31 -1.77
CA PHE A 61 8.37 0.58 -0.61
C PHE A 61 8.72 -0.12 0.70
N LEU A 62 8.52 -1.44 0.79
CA LEU A 62 8.98 -2.23 1.92
C LEU A 62 10.50 -2.32 1.96
N LYS A 63 11.15 -2.62 0.83
CA LYS A 63 12.61 -2.58 0.70
C LYS A 63 13.19 -1.20 1.02
N LEU A 64 12.53 -0.14 0.54
CA LEU A 64 12.94 1.22 0.86
C LEU A 64 12.83 1.51 2.37
N ALA A 65 11.75 1.06 3.00
CA ALA A 65 11.54 1.21 4.44
C ALA A 65 12.49 0.37 5.30
N THR A 66 13.11 -0.69 4.75
CA THR A 66 14.16 -1.48 5.40
C THR A 66 15.57 -0.92 5.19
N ASN A 67 15.71 0.31 4.66
CA ASN A 67 16.98 0.94 4.28
C ASN A 67 17.77 0.16 3.21
N GLU A 68 17.08 -0.66 2.42
CA GLU A 68 17.68 -1.17 1.19
C GLU A 68 17.61 -0.08 0.10
N SER A 69 18.43 -0.21 -0.94
CA SER A 69 18.42 0.67 -2.11
C SER A 69 17.68 -0.03 -3.27
N PRO A 70 16.33 -0.03 -3.28
CA PRO A 70 15.57 -0.74 -4.30
C PRO A 70 15.73 -0.09 -5.66
N LYS A 71 15.75 -0.93 -6.69
CA LYS A 71 15.76 -0.52 -8.09
C LYS A 71 14.34 -0.37 -8.61
N ILE A 72 14.18 0.37 -9.69
CA ILE A 72 12.88 0.53 -10.37
C ILE A 72 12.30 -0.84 -10.79
N ASP A 73 13.16 -1.79 -11.15
CA ASP A 73 12.75 -3.15 -11.53
C ASP A 73 11.95 -3.86 -10.42
N ASN A 74 12.15 -3.49 -9.15
CA ASN A 74 11.42 -4.11 -8.04
C ASN A 74 9.92 -3.80 -8.06
N PHE A 75 9.48 -2.74 -8.72
CA PHE A 75 8.04 -2.49 -8.95
C PHE A 75 7.40 -3.58 -9.83
N PHE A 76 8.18 -4.29 -10.64
CA PHE A 76 7.69 -5.37 -11.49
C PHE A 76 7.81 -6.75 -10.85
N ASP A 77 8.49 -6.87 -9.69
CA ASP A 77 8.61 -8.13 -8.97
C ASP A 77 7.24 -8.68 -8.53
N GLY A 78 6.24 -7.82 -8.35
CA GLY A 78 4.87 -8.25 -8.04
C GLY A 78 4.24 -9.13 -9.12
N PHE A 79 4.69 -9.02 -10.38
CA PHE A 79 4.25 -9.89 -11.48
C PHE A 79 4.83 -11.30 -11.38
N LYS A 80 5.90 -11.54 -10.62
CA LYS A 80 6.44 -12.88 -10.40
C LYS A 80 5.49 -13.75 -9.58
N ASN A 81 4.74 -13.14 -8.68
CA ASN A 81 3.70 -13.81 -7.89
C ASN A 81 2.29 -13.40 -8.35
N PHE A 82 2.08 -13.43 -9.67
CA PHE A 82 0.87 -12.91 -10.32
C PHE A 82 -0.42 -13.50 -9.73
N LEU A 83 -0.49 -14.83 -9.61
CA LEU A 83 -1.72 -15.50 -9.20
C LEU A 83 -2.14 -15.09 -7.77
N GLN A 84 -1.21 -15.15 -6.81
CA GLN A 84 -1.51 -14.82 -5.42
C GLN A 84 -1.81 -13.33 -5.24
N SER A 85 -1.06 -12.45 -5.91
CA SER A 85 -1.31 -11.00 -5.85
C SER A 85 -2.65 -10.62 -6.47
N PHE A 86 -3.02 -11.25 -7.60
CA PHE A 86 -4.34 -11.08 -8.22
C PHE A 86 -5.47 -11.58 -7.32
N ILE A 87 -5.37 -12.79 -6.77
CA ILE A 87 -6.39 -13.33 -5.85
C ILE A 87 -6.54 -12.43 -4.63
N LEU A 88 -5.43 -11.97 -4.05
CA LEU A 88 -5.47 -11.06 -2.89
C LEU A 88 -6.17 -9.74 -3.22
N TYR A 89 -5.92 -9.19 -4.41
CA TYR A 89 -6.57 -7.97 -4.87
C TYR A 89 -8.08 -8.14 -5.03
N ILE A 90 -8.51 -9.20 -5.71
CA ILE A 90 -9.93 -9.52 -5.87
C ILE A 90 -10.60 -9.74 -4.51
N LEU A 91 -9.94 -10.47 -3.61
CA LEU A 91 -10.48 -10.75 -2.27
C LEU A 91 -10.69 -9.46 -1.46
N GLN A 92 -9.73 -8.52 -1.53
CA GLN A 92 -9.85 -7.21 -0.90
C GLN A 92 -11.01 -6.40 -1.50
N ILE A 93 -11.10 -6.29 -2.82
CA ILE A 93 -12.18 -5.54 -3.48
C ILE A 93 -13.53 -6.12 -3.08
N VAL A 94 -13.72 -7.43 -3.24
CA VAL A 94 -15.00 -8.10 -2.93
C VAL A 94 -15.39 -7.87 -1.49
N PHE A 95 -14.49 -8.11 -0.52
CA PHE A 95 -14.85 -7.91 0.88
C PHE A 95 -15.10 -6.44 1.23
N ILE A 96 -14.26 -5.51 0.76
CA ILE A 96 -14.46 -4.08 1.03
C ILE A 96 -15.80 -3.62 0.43
N CYS A 97 -16.12 -4.02 -0.80
CA CYS A 97 -17.40 -3.72 -1.44
C CYS A 97 -18.59 -4.32 -0.69
N LEU A 98 -18.52 -5.57 -0.25
CA LEU A 98 -19.59 -6.21 0.53
C LEU A 98 -19.84 -5.46 1.84
N TRP A 99 -18.77 -5.09 2.56
CA TRP A 99 -18.90 -4.33 3.81
C TRP A 99 -19.40 -2.91 3.56
N ALA A 100 -18.91 -2.23 2.52
CA ALA A 100 -19.33 -0.88 2.16
C ALA A 100 -20.80 -0.83 1.68
N LEU A 101 -21.28 -1.87 1.00
CA LEU A 101 -22.67 -2.00 0.55
C LEU A 101 -23.62 -2.16 1.73
N LEU A 102 -23.23 -2.90 2.77
CA LEU A 102 -24.00 -2.98 4.01
C LEU A 102 -24.02 -1.62 4.71
N LEU A 103 -22.85 -1.03 4.96
CA LEU A 103 -22.69 0.28 5.60
C LEU A 103 -21.31 0.88 5.23
N ILE A 104 -21.25 2.20 5.02
CA ILE A 104 -20.00 2.89 4.63
C ILE A 104 -18.90 2.75 5.70
N ILE A 105 -19.25 2.93 6.98
CA ILE A 105 -18.29 2.91 8.10
C ILE A 105 -17.54 1.57 8.22
N PRO A 106 -18.20 0.40 8.28
CA PRO A 106 -17.48 -0.88 8.33
C PRO A 106 -16.68 -1.16 7.07
N GLY A 107 -17.09 -0.67 5.89
CA GLY A 107 -16.28 -0.71 4.67
C GLY A 107 -14.91 -0.04 4.85
N ILE A 108 -14.90 1.17 5.41
CA ILE A 108 -13.66 1.90 5.72
C ILE A 108 -12.80 1.13 6.75
N VAL A 109 -13.42 0.65 7.84
CA VAL A 109 -12.71 -0.13 8.88
C VAL A 109 -12.08 -1.38 8.30
N LYS A 110 -12.75 -2.05 7.36
CA LYS A 110 -12.24 -3.25 6.68
C LYS A 110 -11.13 -2.93 5.70
N ALA A 111 -11.18 -1.80 4.99
CA ALA A 111 -10.06 -1.34 4.17
C ALA A 111 -8.77 -1.19 5.00
N PHE A 112 -8.84 -0.58 6.19
CA PHE A 112 -7.68 -0.51 7.10
C PHE A 112 -7.29 -1.85 7.72
N SER A 113 -8.23 -2.79 7.84
CA SER A 113 -7.93 -4.14 8.33
C SER A 113 -7.15 -4.96 7.30
N TYR A 114 -7.26 -4.60 6.02
CA TYR A 114 -6.63 -5.29 4.90
C TYR A 114 -5.40 -4.56 4.35
N SER A 115 -5.19 -3.29 4.72
CA SER A 115 -4.15 -2.42 4.16
C SER A 115 -2.72 -2.97 4.24
N MET A 116 -2.45 -3.93 5.13
CA MET A 116 -1.12 -4.52 5.30
C MET A 116 -0.90 -5.82 4.50
N ALA A 117 -1.92 -6.34 3.81
CA ALA A 117 -1.87 -7.67 3.21
C ALA A 117 -0.83 -7.78 2.08
N PHE A 118 -0.68 -6.73 1.25
CA PHE A 118 0.34 -6.72 0.20
C PHE A 118 1.76 -6.63 0.77
N TYR A 119 1.98 -5.91 1.88
CA TYR A 119 3.29 -5.90 2.53
C TYR A 119 3.62 -7.25 3.18
N ILE A 120 2.64 -7.94 3.76
CA ILE A 120 2.82 -9.30 4.28
C ILE A 120 3.19 -10.28 3.17
N MET A 121 2.52 -10.19 2.02
CA MET A 121 2.84 -11.01 0.85
C MET A 121 4.19 -10.66 0.23
N ALA A 122 4.62 -9.39 0.33
CA ALA A 122 5.96 -8.97 -0.08
C ALA A 122 7.05 -9.56 0.83
N ASP A 123 6.82 -9.63 2.15
CA ASP A 123 7.74 -10.27 3.11
C ASP A 123 7.71 -11.80 3.02
N ASN A 124 6.56 -12.40 2.71
CA ASN A 124 6.37 -13.85 2.64
C ASN A 124 5.81 -14.26 1.26
N PRO A 125 6.64 -14.40 0.20
CA PRO A 125 6.17 -14.65 -1.16
C PRO A 125 5.36 -15.94 -1.34
N GLU A 126 5.57 -16.94 -0.48
CA GLU A 126 4.86 -18.24 -0.53
C GLU A 126 3.50 -18.20 0.17
N ILE A 127 3.13 -17.09 0.83
CA ILE A 127 1.86 -17.00 1.55
C ILE A 127 0.67 -17.00 0.59
N THR A 128 -0.37 -17.74 0.94
CA THR A 128 -1.64 -17.70 0.22
C THR A 128 -2.32 -16.35 0.42
N ALA A 129 -2.99 -15.83 -0.61
CA ALA A 129 -3.77 -14.59 -0.54
C ALA A 129 -4.73 -14.51 0.66
N SER A 130 -5.43 -15.60 0.99
CA SER A 130 -6.33 -15.67 2.14
C SER A 130 -5.60 -15.52 3.47
N ASP A 131 -4.41 -16.10 3.60
CA ASP A 131 -3.65 -16.08 4.84
C ASP A 131 -2.93 -14.74 5.02
N ALA A 132 -2.47 -14.11 3.93
CA ALA A 132 -2.02 -12.72 3.95
C ALA A 132 -3.12 -11.78 4.46
N LEU A 133 -4.37 -11.99 4.04
CA LEU A 133 -5.50 -11.20 4.50
C LEU A 133 -5.80 -11.40 5.99
N LYS A 134 -5.79 -12.67 6.45
CA LYS A 134 -5.98 -13.00 7.88
C LYS A 134 -4.88 -12.38 8.73
N GLU A 135 -3.64 -12.48 8.28
CA GLU A 135 -2.50 -11.93 8.99
C GLU A 135 -2.56 -10.40 9.05
N SER A 136 -2.98 -9.75 7.95
CA SER A 136 -3.25 -8.30 7.92
C SER A 136 -4.29 -7.91 8.97
N MET A 137 -5.40 -8.65 9.07
CA MET A 137 -6.40 -8.42 10.11
C MET A 137 -5.86 -8.61 11.52
N ARG A 138 -4.95 -9.58 11.73
CA ARG A 138 -4.34 -9.87 13.02
C ARG A 138 -3.44 -8.73 13.48
N ILE A 139 -2.50 -8.28 12.63
CA ILE A 139 -1.52 -7.25 13.00
C ILE A 139 -2.12 -5.85 13.07
N THR A 140 -3.19 -5.58 12.32
CA THR A 140 -3.91 -4.30 12.37
C THR A 140 -4.92 -4.23 13.52
N ASN A 141 -5.23 -5.35 14.18
CA ASN A 141 -6.20 -5.36 15.26
C ASN A 141 -5.72 -4.50 16.45
N GLY A 142 -6.58 -3.60 16.92
CA GLY A 142 -6.23 -2.58 17.92
C GLY A 142 -5.54 -1.33 17.37
N TYR A 143 -5.09 -1.33 16.10
CA TYR A 143 -4.39 -0.20 15.47
C TYR A 143 -5.16 0.44 14.31
N LYS A 144 -6.39 -0.02 14.02
CA LYS A 144 -7.22 0.52 12.92
C LYS A 144 -7.45 2.03 13.03
N MET A 145 -7.70 2.53 14.25
CA MET A 145 -7.84 3.97 14.50
C MET A 145 -6.51 4.73 14.35
N ASP A 146 -5.39 4.10 14.73
CA ASP A 146 -4.07 4.67 14.49
C ASP A 146 -3.81 4.81 12.98
N LEU A 147 -4.12 3.78 12.18
CA LEU A 147 -4.01 3.83 10.72
C LEU A 147 -4.98 4.82 10.07
N PHE A 148 -6.21 4.91 10.58
CA PHE A 148 -7.21 5.88 10.10
C PHE A 148 -6.71 7.32 10.30
N VAL A 149 -6.28 7.66 11.52
CA VAL A 149 -5.80 9.02 11.80
C VAL A 149 -4.44 9.26 11.12
N LEU A 150 -3.65 8.22 10.81
CA LEU A 150 -2.43 8.35 10.01
C LEU A 150 -2.80 8.79 8.59
N CYS A 151 -3.78 8.13 7.98
CA CYS A 151 -4.36 8.52 6.70
C CYS A 151 -4.94 9.94 6.74
N LEU A 152 -5.69 10.29 7.79
CA LEU A 152 -6.26 11.63 7.98
C LEU A 152 -5.17 12.71 8.06
N SER A 153 -3.99 12.38 8.59
CA SER A 153 -2.86 13.31 8.62
C SER A 153 -2.27 13.63 7.24
N PHE A 154 -2.65 12.88 6.20
CA PHE A 154 -2.33 13.15 4.81
C PHE A 154 -3.43 13.93 4.07
N THR A 155 -4.63 14.08 4.64
CA THR A 155 -5.74 14.82 4.03
C THR A 155 -5.37 16.26 3.67
N GLY A 156 -4.58 16.94 4.51
CA GLY A 156 -4.06 18.27 4.17
C GLY A 156 -3.19 18.26 2.91
N TRP A 157 -2.33 17.25 2.75
CA TRP A 157 -1.48 17.11 1.56
C TRP A 157 -2.31 16.81 0.30
N PHE A 158 -3.36 16.01 0.42
CA PHE A 158 -4.29 15.76 -0.68
C PHE A 158 -4.96 17.05 -1.17
N ILE A 159 -5.38 17.92 -0.24
CA ILE A 159 -5.95 19.24 -0.56
C ILE A 159 -4.91 20.12 -1.26
N LEU A 160 -3.66 20.15 -0.77
CA LEU A 160 -2.57 20.90 -1.41
C LEU A 160 -2.33 20.39 -2.85
N CYS A 161 -2.35 19.08 -3.06
CA CYS A 161 -2.14 18.49 -4.40
C CYS A 161 -3.25 18.91 -5.39
N MET A 162 -4.48 19.11 -4.92
CA MET A 162 -5.59 19.59 -5.75
C MET A 162 -5.29 20.97 -6.36
N PHE A 163 -4.71 21.88 -5.57
CA PHE A 163 -4.31 23.21 -6.06
C PHE A 163 -3.15 23.19 -7.07
N THR A 164 -2.39 22.09 -7.12
CA THR A 164 -1.30 21.89 -8.08
C THR A 164 -1.74 21.15 -9.35
N PHE A 165 -3.04 21.10 -9.64
CA PHE A 165 -3.63 20.28 -10.73
C PHE A 165 -3.24 18.79 -10.64
N GLY A 166 -3.02 18.30 -9.43
CA GLY A 166 -2.67 16.91 -9.17
C GLY A 166 -1.17 16.57 -9.29
N ILE A 167 -0.31 17.52 -9.66
CA ILE A 167 1.14 17.28 -9.80
C ILE A 167 1.76 16.84 -8.46
N GLY A 168 1.30 17.40 -7.34
CA GLY A 168 1.77 17.02 -6.01
C GLY A 168 1.56 15.53 -5.66
N TYR A 169 0.62 14.84 -6.31
CA TYR A 169 0.38 13.41 -6.06
C TYR A 169 1.59 12.54 -6.36
N PHE A 170 2.43 12.94 -7.33
CA PHE A 170 3.61 12.17 -7.71
C PHE A 170 4.63 12.05 -6.56
N TRP A 171 4.70 13.05 -5.68
CA TRP A 171 5.54 12.99 -4.47
C TRP A 171 4.77 12.49 -3.26
N LEU A 172 3.47 12.78 -3.17
CA LEU A 172 2.64 12.36 -2.05
C LEU A 172 2.48 10.83 -2.01
N LEU A 173 2.27 10.17 -3.14
CA LEU A 173 2.10 8.72 -3.20
C LEU A 173 3.31 7.95 -2.67
N PRO A 174 4.56 8.15 -3.15
CA PRO A 174 5.71 7.45 -2.60
C PRO A 174 5.93 7.79 -1.12
N TYR A 175 5.67 9.03 -0.71
CA TYR A 175 5.73 9.42 0.70
C TYR A 175 4.74 8.64 1.57
N MET A 176 3.49 8.52 1.13
CA MET A 176 2.47 7.74 1.82
C MET A 176 2.83 6.26 1.84
N GLN A 177 3.19 5.68 0.70
CA GLN A 177 3.50 4.25 0.60
C GLN A 177 4.68 3.87 1.49
N THR A 178 5.75 4.67 1.53
CA THR A 178 6.87 4.45 2.47
C THR A 178 6.42 4.59 3.93
N THR A 179 5.52 5.52 4.23
CA THR A 179 4.98 5.68 5.59
C THR A 179 4.16 4.45 6.02
N PHE A 180 3.32 3.91 5.13
CA PHE A 180 2.54 2.69 5.39
C PHE A 180 3.42 1.44 5.45
N ALA A 181 4.48 1.34 4.65
CA ALA A 181 5.50 0.29 4.77
C ALA A 181 6.20 0.34 6.14
N GLY A 182 6.56 1.54 6.61
CA GLY A 182 7.09 1.73 7.96
C GLY A 182 6.08 1.38 9.07
N ALA A 183 4.79 1.67 8.86
CA ALA A 183 3.72 1.27 9.77
C ALA A 183 3.60 -0.27 9.82
N TYR A 184 3.66 -0.93 8.67
CA TYR A 184 3.68 -2.38 8.57
C TYR A 184 4.85 -2.97 9.39
N LYS A 185 6.09 -2.48 9.21
CA LYS A 185 7.25 -2.96 9.97
C LYS A 185 7.06 -2.83 11.49
N LYS A 186 6.44 -1.75 11.95
CA LYS A 186 6.13 -1.56 13.38
C LYS A 186 5.04 -2.54 13.88
N LEU A 187 4.07 -2.85 13.04
CA LEU A 187 2.95 -3.74 13.36
C LEU A 187 3.33 -5.23 13.28
N SER A 188 4.22 -5.60 12.36
CA SER A 188 4.72 -6.96 12.18
C SER A 188 5.89 -7.31 13.09
N ALA A 189 6.52 -6.31 13.72
CA ALA A 189 7.56 -6.55 14.72
C ALA A 189 7.00 -7.43 15.85
N PRO A 190 7.72 -8.50 16.26
CA PRO A 190 7.30 -9.30 17.40
C PRO A 190 7.17 -8.38 18.61
N LYS A 191 6.01 -8.43 19.27
CA LYS A 191 5.85 -7.74 20.56
C LYS A 191 6.86 -8.36 21.51
N ILE A 192 7.94 -7.63 21.81
CA ILE A 192 8.79 -8.00 22.94
C ILE A 192 7.87 -7.94 24.15
N ILE A 193 7.52 -9.12 24.67
CA ILE A 193 6.75 -9.26 25.89
C ILE A 193 7.69 -8.74 26.97
N ALA A 194 7.51 -7.49 27.36
CA ALA A 194 8.06 -7.02 28.62
C ALA A 194 7.25 -7.73 29.70
N GLU A 195 7.83 -8.81 30.24
CA GLU A 195 7.40 -9.45 31.49
C GLU A 195 7.57 -8.50 32.68
#